data_AF-A0AAJ6VLS2-F1
#
_entry.id   AF-A0AAJ6VLS2-F1
#
_cell.length_a   1.000
_cell.length_b   1.000
_cell.length_c   1.000
_cell.angle_alpha   90.00
_cell.angle_beta   90.00
_cell.angle_gamma   90.00
#
_symmetry.space_group_name_H-M   'P 1'
#
loop_
_entity.id
_entity.type
_entity.pdbx_description
1 polymer ?
#
loop_
_entity_poly.entity_id
_entity_poly.type
_entity_poly.pdbx_seq_one_letter_code
_entity_poly.pdbx_strand_id
1 'polypeptide(L)'
;MNIKSVSRVEPEPHIVKSNWRRKHEDFINAIRSAKQMQVHLASGGKLSDLAISPPSDNSDYVKCPHCSRRFSQTVASRHIPKCNSMQSNKPGLRNTFKAKH
;
A
#
# COMPACT_ATOMS: atom_id res chain seq x y z
N MET A 1 -45.62 7.53 -12.23
CA MET A 1 -44.56 7.14 -11.28
C MET A 1 -43.26 7.77 -11.76
N ASN A 2 -42.83 8.88 -11.14
CA ASN A 2 -41.65 9.63 -11.59
C ASN A 2 -40.37 9.00 -11.05
N ILE A 3 -39.58 8.44 -11.96
CA ILE A 3 -38.28 7.86 -11.69
C ILE A 3 -37.30 9.02 -11.47
N LYS A 4 -36.90 9.25 -10.22
CA LYS A 4 -35.89 10.25 -9.87
C LYS A 4 -34.57 9.87 -10.54
N SER A 5 -34.08 10.72 -11.43
CA SER A 5 -32.76 10.66 -12.05
C SER A 5 -31.67 10.74 -10.98
N VAL A 6 -31.00 9.63 -10.70
CA VAL A 6 -29.75 9.62 -9.92
C VAL A 6 -28.66 10.21 -10.81
N SER A 7 -28.23 11.42 -10.47
CA SER A 7 -27.07 12.08 -11.04
C SER A 7 -25.84 11.20 -10.82
N ARG A 8 -25.34 10.60 -11.91
CA ARG A 8 -24.00 10.02 -11.96
C ARG A 8 -23.02 11.17 -11.75
N VAL A 9 -22.52 11.34 -10.52
CA VAL A 9 -21.39 12.22 -10.24
C VAL A 9 -20.18 11.60 -10.93
N GLU A 10 -19.77 12.19 -12.06
CA GLU A 10 -18.51 11.89 -12.70
C GLU A 10 -17.39 12.30 -11.73
N PRO A 11 -16.45 11.39 -11.37
CA PRO A 11 -15.33 11.79 -10.53
C PRO A 11 -14.46 12.74 -11.34
N GLU A 12 -14.56 14.03 -11.03
CA GLU A 12 -13.66 15.08 -11.50
C GLU A 12 -12.21 14.56 -11.53
N PRO A 13 -11.43 14.81 -12.59
CA PRO A 13 -10.03 14.40 -12.66
C PRO A 13 -9.26 15.14 -11.56
N HIS A 14 -9.17 14.52 -10.39
CA HIS A 14 -8.31 14.97 -9.33
C HIS A 14 -6.88 14.94 -9.88
N ILE A 15 -6.36 16.12 -10.24
CA ILE A 15 -4.97 16.27 -10.63
C ILE A 15 -4.16 15.93 -9.38
N VAL A 16 -3.72 14.67 -9.27
CA VAL A 16 -2.77 14.25 -8.24
C VAL A 16 -1.49 15.02 -8.52
N LYS A 17 -1.32 16.15 -7.83
CA LYS A 17 -0.12 16.97 -7.97
C LYS A 17 1.07 16.08 -7.60
N SER A 18 2.04 16.02 -8.49
CA SER A 18 3.25 15.25 -8.27
C SER A 18 4.03 15.83 -7.08
N ASN A 19 3.98 15.16 -5.94
CA ASN A 19 4.74 15.50 -4.74
C ASN A 19 6.20 15.00 -4.84
N TRP A 20 6.86 15.26 -5.97
CA TRP A 20 8.17 14.71 -6.28
C TRP A 20 9.24 15.06 -5.24
N ARG A 21 9.21 16.29 -4.71
CA ARG A 21 10.15 16.75 -3.67
C ARG A 21 10.05 15.90 -2.42
N ARG A 22 8.82 15.65 -1.94
CA ARG A 22 8.55 14.81 -0.78
C ARG A 22 8.98 13.36 -1.02
N LYS A 23 8.61 12.80 -2.19
CA LYS A 23 9.04 11.44 -2.59
C LYS A 23 10.57 11.30 -2.67
N HIS A 24 11.24 12.35 -3.15
CA HIS A 24 12.70 12.40 -3.21
C HIS A 24 13.31 12.45 -1.81
N GLU A 25 12.81 13.33 -0.95
CA GLU A 25 13.26 13.42 0.45
C GLU A 25 13.08 12.10 1.19
N ASP A 26 11.92 11.46 1.05
CA ASP A 26 11.63 10.15 1.63
C ASP A 26 12.62 9.09 1.12
N PHE A 27 12.92 9.09 -0.18
CA PHE A 27 13.90 8.19 -0.77
C PHE A 27 15.31 8.42 -0.20
N ILE A 28 15.77 9.67 -0.15
CA ILE A 28 17.09 10.01 0.39
C ILE A 28 17.20 9.63 1.86
N ASN A 29 16.15 9.88 2.65
CA ASN A 29 16.09 9.49 4.05
C ASN A 29 16.14 7.97 4.23
N ALA A 30 15.44 7.21 3.38
CA ALA A 30 15.51 5.75 3.39
C ALA A 30 16.92 5.21 3.07
N ILE A 31 17.65 5.84 2.16
CA ILE A 31 19.04 5.46 1.87
C ILE A 31 19.96 5.76 3.06
N ARG A 32 19.80 6.92 3.70
CA ARG A 32 20.59 7.30 4.88
C ARG A 32 20.33 6.35 6.05
N SER A 33 19.06 6.05 6.33
CA SER A 33 18.71 5.13 7.41
C SER A 33 19.27 3.74 7.14
N ALA A 34 19.15 3.21 5.92
CA ALA A 34 19.71 1.90 5.56
C ALA A 34 21.23 1.82 5.80
N LYS A 35 21.99 2.87 5.48
CA LYS A 35 23.42 2.94 5.78
C LYS A 35 23.71 2.97 7.27
N GLN A 36 22.95 3.75 8.04
CA GLN A 36 23.07 3.75 9.50
C GLN A 36 22.82 2.36 10.07
N MET A 37 21.77 1.66 9.61
CA MET A 37 21.49 0.29 10.04
C MET A 37 22.69 -0.64 9.77
N GLN A 38 23.31 -0.56 8.59
CA GLN A 38 24.50 -1.37 8.26
C GLN A 38 25.68 -1.10 9.19
N VAL A 39 25.96 0.18 9.50
CA VAL A 39 27.03 0.56 10.43
C VAL A 39 26.72 0.05 11.84
N HIS A 40 25.48 0.22 12.32
CA HIS A 40 25.08 -0.27 13.64
C HIS A 40 25.22 -1.78 13.78
N LEU A 41 24.89 -2.55 12.74
CA LEU A 41 25.07 -4.00 12.72
C LEU A 41 26.55 -4.39 12.68
N ALA A 42 27.37 -3.68 11.91
CA ALA A 42 28.82 -3.92 11.84
C ALA A 42 29.52 -3.66 13.19
N SER A 43 29.04 -2.69 13.97
CA SER A 43 29.52 -2.38 15.32
C SER A 43 29.02 -3.34 16.41
N GLY A 44 28.32 -4.42 16.05
CA GLY A 44 27.78 -5.41 17.00
C GLY A 44 26.46 -5.00 17.67
N GLY A 45 25.82 -3.92 17.21
CA GLY A 45 24.51 -3.48 17.69
C GLY A 45 23.36 -4.39 17.19
N LYS A 46 22.27 -4.44 17.95
CA LYS A 46 21.11 -5.28 17.63
C LYS A 46 20.09 -4.49 16.80
N LEU A 47 19.44 -5.14 15.83
CA LEU A 47 18.38 -4.53 14.99
C LEU A 47 17.24 -3.92 15.82
N SER A 48 17.03 -4.40 17.04
CA SER A 48 16.00 -3.92 17.99
C SER A 48 16.21 -2.48 18.45
N ASP A 49 17.44 -1.97 18.41
CA ASP A 49 17.80 -0.63 18.89
C ASP A 49 17.59 0.45 17.83
N LEU A 50 17.26 0.05 16.60
CA LEU A 50 17.06 0.98 15.48
C LEU A 50 15.61 1.44 15.44
N ALA A 51 15.41 2.76 15.49
CA ALA A 51 14.09 3.38 15.41
C ALA A 51 13.35 2.94 14.13
N ILE A 52 12.11 2.47 14.31
CA ILE A 52 11.24 2.04 13.21
C ILE A 52 11.02 3.25 12.29
N SER A 53 11.41 3.13 11.02
CA SER A 53 11.21 4.21 10.04
C SER A 53 9.73 4.63 9.98
N PRO A 54 9.45 5.93 9.77
CA PRO A 54 8.09 6.42 9.70
C PRO A 54 7.30 5.68 8.61
N PRO A 55 5.99 5.40 8.84
CA PRO A 55 5.17 4.70 7.87
C PRO A 55 5.12 5.49 6.57
N SER A 56 5.35 4.84 5.43
CA SER A 56 5.30 5.52 4.13
C SER A 56 3.89 6.05 3.89
N ASP A 57 3.80 7.28 3.38
CA ASP A 57 2.54 7.96 3.08
C ASP A 57 1.86 7.29 1.87
N ASN A 58 1.09 6.23 2.14
CA ASN A 58 0.24 5.54 1.15
C ASN A 58 -1.21 6.04 1.23
N SER A 59 -1.41 7.35 1.42
CA SER A 59 -2.75 7.95 1.49
C SER A 59 -3.59 7.67 0.24
N ASP A 60 -2.96 7.62 -0.94
CA ASP A 60 -3.60 7.41 -2.24
C ASP A 60 -4.07 5.95 -2.52
N TYR A 61 -3.96 5.05 -1.52
CA TYR A 61 -4.24 3.63 -1.72
C TYR A 61 -5.69 3.31 -1.39
N VAL A 62 -6.42 2.79 -2.38
CA VAL A 62 -7.80 2.31 -2.27
C VAL A 62 -7.81 0.86 -1.78
N LYS A 63 -8.62 0.58 -0.75
CA LYS A 63 -8.84 -0.78 -0.22
C LYS A 63 -9.87 -1.51 -1.08
N CYS A 64 -9.54 -2.72 -1.53
CA CYS A 64 -10.49 -3.58 -2.24
C CYS A 64 -11.56 -4.15 -1.28
N PRO A 65 -12.87 -4.01 -1.56
CA PRO A 65 -13.93 -4.52 -0.68
C PRO A 65 -14.03 -6.05 -0.67
N HIS A 66 -13.42 -6.73 -1.64
CA HIS A 66 -13.51 -8.17 -1.88
C HIS A 66 -12.33 -9.00 -1.31
N CYS A 67 -11.18 -8.36 -1.11
CA CYS A 67 -9.98 -9.05 -0.63
C CYS A 67 -9.21 -8.28 0.44
N SER A 68 -9.69 -7.09 0.81
CA SER A 68 -9.05 -6.18 1.78
C SER A 68 -7.62 -5.74 1.43
N ARG A 69 -7.07 -6.09 0.26
CA ARG A 69 -5.76 -5.59 -0.20
C ARG A 69 -5.88 -4.13 -0.65
N ARG A 70 -4.81 -3.36 -0.46
CA ARG A 70 -4.72 -1.93 -0.81
C ARG A 70 -3.91 -1.74 -2.08
N PHE A 71 -4.37 -0.89 -2.99
CA PHE A 71 -3.74 -0.64 -4.29
C PHE A 71 -3.77 0.85 -4.63
N SER A 72 -2.85 1.32 -5.47
CA SER A 72 -2.96 2.65 -6.07
C SER A 72 -4.22 2.75 -6.95
N GLN A 73 -4.74 3.96 -7.17
CA GLN A 73 -5.97 4.22 -7.94
C GLN A 73 -6.04 3.42 -9.26
N THR A 74 -4.99 3.47 -10.07
CA THR A 74 -4.91 2.81 -11.37
C THR A 74 -4.99 1.28 -11.26
N VAL A 75 -4.31 0.72 -10.25
CA VAL A 75 -4.31 -0.72 -10.01
C VAL A 75 -5.65 -1.14 -9.42
N ALA A 76 -6.22 -0.36 -8.50
CA ALA A 76 -7.55 -0.61 -7.92
C ALA A 76 -8.64 -0.69 -9.00
N SER A 77 -8.62 0.24 -9.98
CA SER A 77 -9.58 0.27 -11.10
C SER A 77 -9.61 -1.05 -11.88
N ARG A 78 -8.44 -1.65 -12.15
CA ARG A 78 -8.35 -2.95 -12.85
C ARG A 78 -8.52 -4.15 -11.91
N HIS A 79 -8.13 -4.00 -10.64
CA HIS A 79 -8.15 -5.08 -9.66
C HIS A 79 -9.57 -5.39 -9.18
N ILE A 80 -10.35 -4.39 -8.76
CA ILE A 80 -11.68 -4.58 -8.15
C ILE A 80 -12.60 -5.46 -9.01
N PRO A 81 -12.81 -5.20 -10.32
CA PRO A 81 -13.72 -6.02 -11.12
C PRO A 81 -13.26 -7.46 -11.27
N LYS A 82 -11.94 -7.69 -11.47
CA LYS A 82 -11.37 -9.03 -11.56
C LYS A 82 -11.39 -9.76 -10.22
N CYS A 83 -11.15 -9.04 -9.12
CA CYS A 83 -11.19 -9.59 -7.77
C CYS A 83 -12.61 -10.03 -7.37
N ASN A 84 -13.62 -9.28 -7.81
CA ASN A 84 -15.02 -9.64 -7.62
C ASN A 84 -15.34 -11.01 -8.23
N SER A 85 -14.95 -11.25 -9.49
CA SER A 85 -15.20 -12.52 -10.18
C SER A 85 -14.33 -13.68 -9.66
N MET A 86 -13.10 -13.40 -9.22
CA MET A 86 -12.16 -14.42 -8.72
C MET A 86 -12.41 -14.86 -7.27
N GLN A 87 -13.23 -14.15 -6.48
CA GLN A 87 -13.49 -14.51 -5.08
C GLN A 87 -13.98 -15.96 -4.93
N SER A 88 -14.76 -16.45 -5.88
CA SER A 88 -15.28 -17.83 -5.89
C SER A 88 -14.19 -18.91 -5.99
N ASN A 89 -12.99 -18.54 -6.45
CA ASN A 89 -11.88 -19.47 -6.74
C ASN A 89 -10.63 -19.23 -5.87
N LYS A 90 -10.70 -18.41 -4.82
CA LYS A 90 -9.54 -18.22 -3.95
C LYS A 90 -9.29 -19.52 -3.16
N PRO A 91 -8.15 -20.22 -3.35
CA PRO A 91 -7.74 -21.18 -2.34
C PRO A 91 -7.62 -20.40 -1.03
N GLY A 92 -8.38 -20.83 -0.01
CA GLY A 92 -8.38 -20.19 1.30
C GLY A 92 -6.95 -19.92 1.72
N LEU A 93 -6.71 -18.72 2.28
CA LEU A 93 -5.40 -18.29 2.78
C LEU A 93 -4.72 -19.47 3.46
N ARG A 94 -3.78 -20.13 2.76
CA ARG A 94 -2.98 -21.19 3.35
C ARG A 94 -2.06 -20.45 4.30
N ASN A 95 -2.49 -20.35 5.55
CA ASN A 95 -1.75 -19.68 6.60
C ASN A 95 -0.53 -20.55 6.92
N THR A 96 0.54 -20.46 6.13
CA THR A 96 1.80 -21.15 6.39
C THR A 96 2.59 -20.36 7.44
N PHE A 97 2.03 -20.27 8.65
CA PHE A 97 2.78 -19.95 9.87
C PHE A 97 2.79 -21.18 10.78
N LYS A 98 3.05 -22.37 10.23
CA LYS A 98 3.21 -23.59 11.00
C LYS A 98 4.64 -24.11 10.91
N ALA A 99 5.31 -24.03 12.06
CA ALA A 99 6.41 -24.85 12.55
C ALA A 99 7.76 -24.82 11.80
N LYS A 100 8.73 -24.13 12.40
CA LYS A 100 10.08 -24.70 12.56
C LYS A 100 10.29 -24.95 14.05
N HIS A 101 10.54 -26.22 14.37
CA HIS A 101 11.07 -26.70 15.65
C HIS A 101 12.52 -26.25 15.82
#